data_AF-A0A1D1ZRG2-F1
#
_entry.id   AF-A0A1D1ZRG2-F1
#
_cell.length_a   1.000
_cell.length_b   1.000
_cell.length_c   1.000
_cell.angle_alpha   90.00
_cell.angle_beta   90.00
_cell.angle_gamma   90.00
#
_symmetry.space_group_name_H-M   'P 1'
#
loop_
_entity.id
_entity.type
_entity.pdbx_description
1 polymer ?
#
loop_
_entity_poly.entity_id
_entity_poly.type
_entity_poly.pdbx_seq_one_letter_code
_entity_poly.pdbx_strand_id
1 'polypeptide(L)'
;LCLSHALPGKSRGSGTSPMDCRCAETLACHAQAIPEEARASVQTAQPHTPLPPILTNLRNVQGNRRAFCKTMEAVDDALRATPGPFFLESGLSLVDLTFAPFLERIAASMVYYKGFVVRGQGRWPGIDAWFEAMEARDSYRGFKSDYYTHCHDLPPQLGGCTSERGSEEAAAAIDGGAWRLPLQPLAADYAYEAHSPGDDPERDALTAAARLVSNRAAVVPFALRGASQGARRTARAHLSDPGRPSAQDPDGAVDAALRCVAGALLSGTETAAAPVAPSEQAADTVRQSLSYMRDRICVPRDLPLPAARQLRAHLNWAINGLIMHGSA
;
A
#
# COMPACT_ATOMS: atom_id res chain seq x y z
N LEU A 1 12.93 -2.12 -2.72
CA LEU A 1 14.22 -2.52 -3.34
C LEU A 1 14.07 -3.88 -4.05
N CYS A 2 12.94 -4.14 -4.75
CA CYS A 2 12.66 -5.47 -5.32
C CYS A 2 12.49 -5.57 -6.84
N LEU A 3 12.24 -4.51 -7.63
CA LEU A 3 12.40 -4.64 -9.11
C LEU A 3 13.13 -3.49 -9.82
N SER A 4 13.84 -2.61 -9.12
CA SER A 4 14.60 -1.52 -9.76
C SER A 4 16.08 -1.56 -9.38
N HIS A 5 16.95 -1.44 -10.39
CA HIS A 5 18.41 -1.54 -10.32
C HIS A 5 19.05 -0.75 -9.16
N ALA A 6 20.07 -1.33 -8.55
CA ALA A 6 20.84 -0.75 -7.45
C ALA A 6 22.00 0.14 -7.96
N LEU A 7 22.22 1.29 -7.33
CA LEU A 7 23.46 2.08 -7.43
C LEU A 7 24.09 2.26 -6.03
N PRO A 8 25.42 2.39 -5.91
CA PRO A 8 26.14 2.13 -4.66
C PRO A 8 26.29 3.34 -3.73
N GLY A 9 26.01 3.07 -2.44
CA GLY A 9 26.71 3.49 -1.21
C GLY A 9 27.18 4.94 -0.98
N LYS A 10 26.67 5.58 0.08
CA LYS A 10 27.42 6.54 0.91
C LYS A 10 27.03 6.44 2.39
N SER A 11 28.07 6.47 3.23
CA SER A 11 28.11 6.34 4.70
C SER A 11 27.36 7.41 5.47
N ARG A 12 26.74 7.06 6.62
CA ARG A 12 26.15 8.02 7.58
C ARG A 12 26.89 8.00 8.91
N GLY A 13 27.28 9.20 9.36
CA GLY A 13 27.72 9.49 10.73
C GLY A 13 26.55 9.60 11.70
N SER A 14 26.86 9.37 12.97
CA SER A 14 25.98 9.31 14.14
C SER A 14 25.55 10.69 14.65
N GLY A 15 24.27 10.85 14.98
CA GLY A 15 23.75 11.98 15.75
C GLY A 15 22.30 11.75 16.14
N THR A 16 22.06 11.50 17.42
CA THR A 16 20.73 11.26 18.02
C THR A 16 20.10 12.57 18.48
N SER A 17 18.87 12.86 18.06
CA SER A 17 18.00 13.86 18.70
C SER A 17 16.52 13.45 18.52
N PRO A 18 15.66 13.60 19.54
CA PRO A 18 14.26 13.16 19.49
C PRO A 18 13.39 14.20 18.76
N MET A 19 12.61 13.76 17.75
CA MET A 19 11.70 14.60 16.97
C MET A 19 10.25 14.30 17.31
N ASP A 20 9.59 15.31 17.87
CA ASP A 20 8.17 15.41 18.21
C ASP A 20 7.24 15.38 16.99
N CYS A 21 6.00 14.93 17.23
CA CYS A 21 4.86 14.90 16.31
C CYS A 21 4.56 16.29 15.68
N ARG A 22 4.79 16.46 14.37
CA ARG A 22 4.36 17.65 13.59
C ARG A 22 3.66 17.34 12.26
N CYS A 23 2.82 16.30 12.19
CA CYS A 23 2.03 16.05 10.97
C CYS A 23 0.74 16.87 10.86
N ALA A 24 0.22 17.44 11.96
CA ALA A 24 -0.99 18.29 11.90
C ALA A 24 -0.71 19.76 11.55
N GLU A 25 0.53 20.24 11.75
CA GLU A 25 0.91 21.63 11.46
C GLU A 25 1.29 21.86 9.99
N THR A 26 1.76 20.83 9.28
CA THR A 26 2.28 20.99 7.90
C THR A 26 1.16 21.22 6.88
N LEU A 27 -0.05 20.69 7.11
CA LEU A 27 -1.25 20.98 6.29
C LEU A 27 -1.82 22.39 6.57
N ALA A 28 -1.65 22.92 7.79
CA ALA A 28 -2.06 24.28 8.12
C ALA A 28 -1.07 25.34 7.60
N CYS A 29 0.21 25.01 7.51
CA CYS A 29 1.27 25.96 7.14
C CYS A 29 1.26 26.34 5.65
N HIS A 30 0.69 25.51 4.77
CA HIS A 30 0.56 25.81 3.33
C HIS A 30 -0.75 26.53 2.96
N ALA A 31 -1.70 26.66 3.89
CA ALA A 31 -2.96 27.39 3.70
C ALA A 31 -2.91 28.85 4.17
N GLN A 32 -1.74 29.36 4.60
CA GLN A 32 -1.57 30.70 5.18
C GLN A 32 -0.91 31.73 4.24
N ALA A 33 -1.08 31.59 2.92
CA ALA A 33 -0.68 32.61 1.96
C ALA A 33 -1.90 33.45 1.51
N ILE A 34 -2.50 34.20 2.44
CA ILE A 34 -3.58 35.17 2.17
C ILE A 34 -3.22 36.51 2.86
N PRO A 35 -3.42 37.70 2.24
CA PRO A 35 -2.75 38.95 2.62
C PRO A 35 -3.10 39.56 4.00
N GLU A 36 -2.21 40.47 4.42
CA GLU A 36 -1.84 40.88 5.79
C GLU A 36 -2.71 41.97 6.45
N GLU A 37 -4.05 41.94 6.37
CA GLU A 37 -4.89 43.03 6.92
C GLU A 37 -5.81 42.66 8.11
N ALA A 38 -5.78 41.43 8.62
CA ALA A 38 -6.69 41.01 9.71
C ALA A 38 -6.00 40.76 11.07
N ARG A 39 -4.98 41.55 11.43
CA ARG A 39 -4.10 41.28 12.59
C ARG A 39 -4.38 42.06 13.89
N ALA A 40 -5.51 42.74 14.03
CA ALA A 40 -5.79 43.55 15.22
C ALA A 40 -6.99 43.02 16.02
N SER A 41 -6.78 42.04 16.92
CA SER A 41 -7.53 41.89 18.19
C SER A 41 -7.24 40.56 18.91
N VAL A 42 -6.00 40.31 19.33
CA VAL A 42 -5.76 39.40 20.46
C VAL A 42 -4.56 39.92 21.25
N GLN A 43 -4.82 40.77 22.23
CA GLN A 43 -3.85 41.19 23.22
C GLN A 43 -4.51 40.96 24.59
N THR A 44 -3.92 40.03 25.35
CA THR A 44 -3.99 39.80 26.81
C THR A 44 -4.24 38.32 27.16
N ALA A 45 -3.19 37.60 27.56
CA ALA A 45 -3.17 36.76 28.76
C ALA A 45 -1.79 36.08 28.91
N GLN A 46 -1.26 36.12 30.13
CA GLN A 46 0.09 35.73 30.55
C GLN A 46 0.21 34.22 30.94
N PRO A 47 1.42 33.72 31.25
CA PRO A 47 1.84 32.33 31.02
C PRO A 47 1.74 31.37 32.23
N HIS A 48 1.88 30.08 31.92
CA HIS A 48 2.19 28.92 32.78
C HIS A 48 1.04 28.22 33.52
N THR A 49 0.63 27.06 33.01
CA THR A 49 0.27 25.89 33.83
C THR A 49 0.64 24.61 33.05
N PRO A 50 1.34 23.61 33.64
CA PRO A 50 1.60 22.33 32.97
C PRO A 50 0.32 21.49 32.97
N LEU A 51 0.00 20.85 31.84
CA LEU A 51 -1.14 19.93 31.73
C LEU A 51 -0.78 18.55 32.31
N PRO A 52 -1.66 17.91 33.10
CA PRO A 52 -1.42 16.59 33.68
C PRO A 52 -1.74 15.46 32.68
N PRO A 53 -1.10 14.28 32.83
CA PRO A 53 -1.43 13.09 32.05
C PRO A 53 -2.64 12.39 32.67
N ILE A 54 -3.55 11.82 31.86
CA ILE A 54 -4.32 10.58 32.15
C ILE A 54 -5.35 10.31 31.02
N LEU A 55 -5.36 9.03 30.60
CA LEU A 55 -6.34 8.25 29.83
C LEU A 55 -7.79 8.81 29.87
N THR A 56 -8.61 8.83 28.80
CA THR A 56 -9.34 7.64 28.32
C THR A 56 -10.08 7.88 26.97
N ASN A 57 -9.49 7.42 25.88
CA ASN A 57 -9.97 6.57 24.76
C ASN A 57 -11.40 6.52 24.16
N LEU A 58 -12.35 7.44 24.38
CA LEU A 58 -13.58 7.45 23.52
C LEU A 58 -13.98 8.82 22.95
N ARG A 59 -13.69 9.92 23.66
CA ARG A 59 -14.02 11.28 23.18
C ARG A 59 -13.13 11.77 22.03
N ASN A 60 -11.96 11.15 21.82
CA ASN A 60 -11.01 11.56 20.79
C ASN A 60 -11.32 11.01 19.38
N VAL A 61 -12.02 9.88 19.25
CA VAL A 61 -12.29 9.29 17.92
C VAL A 61 -13.30 10.15 17.14
N GLN A 62 -14.36 10.61 17.79
CA GLN A 62 -15.37 11.48 17.17
C GLN A 62 -14.83 12.88 16.88
N GLY A 63 -14.00 13.44 17.78
CA GLY A 63 -13.30 14.71 17.56
C GLY A 63 -12.36 14.65 16.36
N ASN A 64 -11.59 13.56 16.24
CA ASN A 64 -10.68 13.33 15.11
C ASN A 64 -11.45 13.11 13.80
N ARG A 65 -12.57 12.37 13.82
CA ARG A 65 -13.41 12.17 12.63
C ARG A 65 -14.03 13.48 12.15
N ARG A 66 -14.54 14.31 13.05
CA ARG A 66 -15.10 15.62 12.69
C ARG A 66 -14.03 16.56 12.11
N ALA A 67 -12.84 16.60 12.73
CA ALA A 67 -11.72 17.40 12.23
C ALA A 67 -11.23 16.93 10.85
N PHE A 68 -11.14 15.61 10.65
CA PHE A 68 -10.84 15.01 9.36
C PHE A 68 -11.88 15.41 8.31
N CYS A 69 -13.16 15.24 8.62
CA CYS A 69 -14.25 15.61 7.69
C CYS A 69 -14.19 17.09 7.32
N LYS A 70 -13.98 17.99 8.29
CA LYS A 70 -13.83 19.43 8.04
C LYS A 70 -12.63 19.74 7.14
N THR A 71 -11.54 18.99 7.28
CA THR A 71 -10.36 19.14 6.42
C THR A 71 -10.66 18.67 5.00
N MET A 72 -11.34 17.54 4.84
CA MET A 72 -11.77 17.03 3.53
C MET A 72 -12.78 17.97 2.87
N GLU A 73 -13.71 18.56 3.64
CA GLU A 73 -14.63 19.61 3.17
C GLU A 73 -13.85 20.82 2.62
N ALA A 74 -12.81 21.29 3.31
CA ALA A 74 -11.98 22.40 2.82
C ALA A 74 -11.22 22.06 1.52
N VAL A 75 -10.77 20.81 1.36
CA VAL A 75 -10.13 20.34 0.12
C VAL A 75 -11.14 20.26 -1.02
N ASP A 76 -12.34 19.73 -0.74
CA ASP A 76 -13.44 19.66 -1.71
C ASP A 76 -13.88 21.06 -2.17
N ASP A 77 -14.04 22.00 -1.24
CA ASP A 77 -14.38 23.39 -1.53
C ASP A 77 -13.30 24.06 -2.39
N ALA A 78 -12.02 23.79 -2.13
CA ALA A 78 -10.91 24.32 -2.93
C ALA A 78 -10.91 23.77 -4.37
N LEU A 79 -11.19 22.46 -4.55
CA LEU A 79 -11.34 21.86 -5.88
C LEU A 79 -12.53 22.45 -6.64
N ARG A 80 -13.64 22.70 -5.93
CA ARG A 80 -14.88 23.26 -6.50
C ARG A 80 -14.84 24.77 -6.70
N ALA A 81 -13.81 25.46 -6.22
CA ALA A 81 -13.63 26.89 -6.43
C ALA A 81 -13.23 27.22 -7.88
N THR A 82 -12.75 26.23 -8.65
CA THR A 82 -12.44 26.40 -10.07
C THR A 82 -13.52 25.75 -10.96
N PRO A 83 -13.66 26.18 -12.23
CA PRO A 83 -14.58 25.53 -13.17
C PRO A 83 -14.18 24.11 -13.58
N GLY A 84 -12.91 23.74 -13.38
CA GLY A 84 -12.35 22.45 -13.77
C GLY A 84 -12.19 21.48 -12.59
N PRO A 85 -11.75 20.24 -12.84
CA PRO A 85 -11.62 19.22 -11.79
C PRO A 85 -10.31 19.34 -10.98
N PHE A 86 -9.49 20.37 -11.22
CA PHE A 86 -8.16 20.55 -10.64
C PHE A 86 -8.12 21.78 -9.72
N PHE A 87 -7.10 21.87 -8.88
CA PHE A 87 -6.99 22.98 -7.92
C PHE A 87 -6.82 24.37 -8.57
N LEU A 88 -6.37 24.44 -9.83
CA LEU A 88 -6.14 25.69 -10.56
C LEU A 88 -6.90 25.71 -11.90
N GLU A 89 -7.37 26.88 -12.31
CA GLU A 89 -8.10 27.08 -13.57
C GLU A 89 -7.29 26.70 -14.82
N SER A 90 -5.96 26.75 -14.74
CA SER A 90 -5.05 26.33 -15.81
C SER A 90 -5.08 24.82 -16.09
N GLY A 91 -5.82 24.04 -15.30
CA GLY A 91 -5.85 22.58 -15.35
C GLY A 91 -4.81 21.95 -14.41
N LEU A 92 -4.38 20.72 -14.74
CA LEU A 92 -3.44 19.95 -13.93
C LEU A 92 -2.17 20.76 -13.63
N SER A 93 -1.82 20.84 -12.35
CA SER A 93 -0.73 21.67 -11.86
C SER A 93 0.16 20.94 -10.85
N LEU A 94 1.23 21.62 -10.40
CA LEU A 94 2.07 21.14 -9.30
C LEU A 94 1.29 20.97 -7.99
N VAL A 95 0.19 21.72 -7.80
CA VAL A 95 -0.67 21.58 -6.61
C VAL A 95 -1.29 20.18 -6.62
N ASP A 96 -1.89 19.76 -7.74
CA ASP A 96 -2.49 18.44 -7.88
C ASP A 96 -1.47 17.31 -7.67
N LEU A 97 -0.28 17.45 -8.27
CA LEU A 97 0.80 16.47 -8.11
C LEU A 97 1.30 16.38 -6.66
N THR A 98 1.25 17.49 -5.91
CA THR A 98 1.59 17.52 -4.49
C THR A 98 0.52 16.83 -3.65
N PHE A 99 -0.76 17.01 -3.98
CA PHE A 99 -1.88 16.42 -3.26
C PHE A 99 -2.13 14.93 -3.58
N ALA A 100 -1.78 14.48 -4.78
CA ALA A 100 -2.02 13.11 -5.24
C ALA A 100 -1.59 12.01 -4.24
N PRO A 101 -0.33 11.98 -3.75
CA PRO A 101 0.08 10.94 -2.80
C PRO A 101 -0.67 11.00 -1.46
N PHE A 102 -1.24 12.15 -1.07
CA PHE A 102 -2.04 12.27 0.15
C PHE A 102 -3.45 11.77 -0.08
N LEU A 103 -4.11 12.20 -1.15
CA LEU A 103 -5.48 11.80 -1.47
C LEU A 103 -5.57 10.29 -1.72
N GLU A 104 -4.61 9.72 -2.45
CA GLU A 104 -4.55 8.26 -2.67
C GLU A 104 -4.42 7.49 -1.34
N ARG A 105 -3.51 7.93 -0.45
CA ARG A 105 -3.33 7.30 0.86
C ARG A 105 -4.54 7.46 1.76
N ILE A 106 -5.21 8.61 1.73
CA ILE A 106 -6.45 8.87 2.47
C ILE A 106 -7.51 7.87 2.00
N ALA A 107 -7.71 7.75 0.69
CA ALA A 107 -8.70 6.85 0.11
C ALA A 107 -8.48 5.39 0.54
N ALA A 108 -7.23 4.91 0.51
CA ALA A 108 -6.89 3.55 0.93
C ALA A 108 -6.95 3.34 2.45
N SER A 109 -6.32 4.23 3.22
CA SER A 109 -6.13 4.02 4.66
C SER A 109 -7.43 4.19 5.46
N MET A 110 -8.31 5.10 5.03
CA MET A 110 -9.57 5.34 5.75
C MET A 110 -10.52 4.15 5.62
N VAL A 111 -10.63 3.55 4.44
CA VAL A 111 -11.45 2.35 4.29
C VAL A 111 -10.80 1.16 5.01
N TYR A 112 -9.48 0.99 4.90
CA TYR A 112 -8.76 -0.13 5.53
C TYR A 112 -8.80 -0.10 7.07
N TYR A 113 -8.45 1.03 7.70
CA TYR A 113 -8.35 1.10 9.17
C TYR A 113 -9.66 1.51 9.84
N LYS A 114 -10.56 2.20 9.13
CA LYS A 114 -11.74 2.84 9.73
C LYS A 114 -13.07 2.38 9.15
N GLY A 115 -13.06 1.56 8.09
CA GLY A 115 -14.27 1.23 7.34
C GLY A 115 -14.94 2.46 6.72
N PHE A 116 -14.18 3.55 6.56
CA PHE A 116 -14.70 4.84 6.13
C PHE A 116 -14.33 5.08 4.67
N VAL A 117 -15.30 4.87 3.78
CA VAL A 117 -15.14 5.07 2.33
C VAL A 117 -15.13 6.57 2.03
N VAL A 118 -14.09 7.02 1.32
CA VAL A 118 -13.88 8.44 1.01
C VAL A 118 -14.45 8.83 -0.36
N ARG A 119 -14.42 7.91 -1.32
CA ARG A 119 -14.77 8.17 -2.73
C ARG A 119 -16.10 7.53 -3.11
N GLY A 120 -16.77 8.07 -4.13
CA GLY A 120 -17.90 7.43 -4.81
C GLY A 120 -19.22 7.40 -4.01
N GLN A 121 -19.27 8.10 -2.88
CA GLN A 121 -20.49 8.25 -2.06
C GLN A 121 -21.13 9.64 -2.19
N GLY A 122 -20.59 10.51 -3.06
CA GLY A 122 -21.13 11.85 -3.32
C GLY A 122 -20.93 12.86 -2.19
N ARG A 123 -20.19 12.50 -1.12
CA ARG A 123 -19.94 13.39 0.02
C ARG A 123 -18.99 14.54 -0.34
N TRP A 124 -17.99 14.26 -1.17
CA TRP A 124 -16.97 15.22 -1.61
C TRP A 124 -16.88 15.17 -3.14
N PRO A 125 -17.84 15.80 -3.85
CA PRO A 125 -17.95 15.69 -5.30
C PRO A 125 -16.77 16.31 -6.07
N GLY A 126 -16.10 17.32 -5.51
CA GLY A 126 -14.86 17.87 -6.08
C GLY A 126 -13.71 16.88 -5.98
N ILE A 127 -13.60 16.16 -4.87
CA ILE A 127 -12.59 15.09 -4.71
C ILE A 127 -12.87 13.92 -5.67
N ASP A 128 -14.14 13.52 -5.81
CA ASP A 128 -14.53 12.48 -6.77
C ASP A 128 -14.17 12.90 -8.21
N ALA A 129 -14.54 14.13 -8.62
CA ALA A 129 -14.20 14.66 -9.94
C ALA A 129 -12.69 14.80 -10.17
N TRP A 130 -11.93 15.20 -9.15
CA TRP A 130 -10.47 15.26 -9.23
C TRP A 130 -9.88 13.88 -9.49
N PHE A 131 -10.32 12.85 -8.77
CA PHE A 131 -9.85 11.49 -9.01
C PHE A 131 -10.22 10.99 -10.41
N GLU A 132 -11.45 11.20 -10.87
CA GLU A 132 -11.87 10.84 -12.22
C GLU A 132 -10.99 11.51 -13.29
N ALA A 133 -10.69 12.80 -13.12
CA ALA A 133 -9.84 13.55 -14.04
C ALA A 133 -8.37 13.10 -14.01
N MET A 134 -7.85 12.70 -12.84
CA MET A 134 -6.51 12.11 -12.73
C MET A 134 -6.49 10.73 -13.37
N GLU A 135 -7.47 9.88 -13.10
CA GLU A 135 -7.59 8.51 -13.58
C GLU A 135 -7.88 8.41 -15.07
N ALA A 136 -8.46 9.44 -15.69
CA ALA A 136 -8.56 9.56 -17.15
C ALA A 136 -7.20 9.67 -17.86
N ARG A 137 -6.09 9.82 -17.12
CA ARG A 137 -4.75 10.04 -17.68
C ARG A 137 -3.92 8.77 -17.57
N ASP A 138 -3.43 8.29 -18.71
CA ASP A 138 -2.56 7.10 -18.76
C ASP A 138 -1.31 7.25 -17.90
N SER A 139 -0.74 8.46 -17.87
CA SER A 139 0.42 8.77 -17.01
C SER A 139 0.11 8.48 -15.54
N TYR A 140 -1.01 9.00 -15.02
CA TYR A 140 -1.43 8.77 -13.64
C TYR A 140 -1.75 7.30 -13.37
N ARG A 141 -2.51 6.65 -14.25
CA ARG A 141 -2.81 5.21 -14.14
C ARG A 141 -1.53 4.36 -14.08
N GLY A 142 -0.47 4.77 -14.78
CA GLY A 142 0.81 4.07 -14.78
C GLY A 142 1.60 4.15 -13.47
N PHE A 143 1.36 5.16 -12.63
CA PHE A 143 2.06 5.34 -11.35
C PHE A 143 1.16 5.31 -10.11
N LYS A 144 -0.16 5.24 -10.27
CA LYS A 144 -1.13 5.04 -9.19
C LYS A 144 -0.86 3.70 -8.49
N SER A 145 -0.83 3.72 -7.17
CA SER A 145 -0.66 2.53 -6.33
C SER A 145 -2.00 1.90 -5.93
N ASP A 146 -2.01 0.60 -5.64
CA ASP A 146 -3.18 -0.09 -5.10
C ASP A 146 -3.36 0.19 -3.59
N TYR A 147 -4.56 -0.10 -3.08
CA TYR A 147 -4.88 0.12 -1.66
C TYR A 147 -4.02 -0.74 -0.73
N TYR A 148 -3.70 -1.97 -1.13
CA TYR A 148 -2.84 -2.86 -0.35
C TYR A 148 -1.45 -2.26 -0.13
N THR A 149 -0.78 -1.81 -1.20
CA THR A 149 0.55 -1.22 -1.11
C THR A 149 0.52 0.07 -0.27
N HIS A 150 -0.52 0.90 -0.43
CA HIS A 150 -0.70 2.10 0.40
C HIS A 150 -0.81 1.79 1.90
N CYS A 151 -1.50 0.70 2.27
CA CYS A 151 -1.75 0.36 3.66
C CYS A 151 -0.58 -0.37 4.35
N HIS A 152 0.23 -1.12 3.60
CA HIS A 152 1.25 -2.02 4.18
C HIS A 152 2.70 -1.56 3.99
N ASP A 153 3.02 -0.97 2.83
CA ASP A 153 4.41 -0.70 2.46
C ASP A 153 4.87 0.71 2.84
N LEU A 154 3.92 1.60 3.16
CA LEU A 154 4.21 2.98 3.51
C LEU A 154 3.95 3.24 5.00
N PRO A 155 4.86 3.92 5.71
CA PRO A 155 4.62 4.26 7.11
C PRO A 155 3.41 5.21 7.21
N PRO A 156 2.58 5.11 8.27
CA PRO A 156 1.42 5.98 8.46
C PRO A 156 1.80 7.46 8.33
N GLN A 157 1.16 8.16 7.40
CA GLN A 157 1.32 9.61 7.24
C GLN A 157 0.14 10.42 7.81
N LEU A 158 -1.00 9.76 8.07
CA LEU A 158 -2.29 10.39 8.39
C LEU A 158 -2.75 10.15 9.83
N GLY A 159 -1.83 9.88 10.74
CA GLY A 159 -2.11 9.47 12.14
C GLY A 159 -1.81 8.00 12.39
N GLY A 160 -2.25 7.45 13.52
CA GLY A 160 -1.99 6.05 13.86
C GLY A 160 -2.74 5.07 12.95
N CYS A 161 -2.06 4.03 12.47
CA CYS A 161 -2.62 2.83 11.83
C CYS A 161 -3.38 1.95 12.84
N THR A 162 -4.41 2.50 13.46
CA THR A 162 -5.22 1.79 14.47
C THR A 162 -6.54 1.38 13.84
N SER A 163 -6.78 0.08 13.72
CA SER A 163 -8.06 -0.42 13.22
C SER A 163 -9.21 -0.11 14.18
N GLU A 164 -10.36 0.22 13.62
CA GLU A 164 -11.62 0.43 14.35
C GLU A 164 -12.61 -0.69 14.04
N ARG A 165 -13.52 -0.96 14.98
CA ARG A 165 -14.58 -1.94 14.77
C ARG A 165 -15.44 -1.53 13.57
N GLY A 166 -15.71 -2.47 12.68
CA GLY A 166 -16.40 -2.25 11.40
C GLY A 166 -15.47 -2.10 10.20
N SER A 167 -14.14 -2.07 10.40
CA SER A 167 -13.16 -2.05 9.31
C SER A 167 -12.72 -3.44 8.84
N GLU A 168 -13.10 -4.50 9.55
CA GLU A 168 -12.57 -5.85 9.37
C GLU A 168 -12.87 -6.44 7.98
N GLU A 169 -14.08 -6.22 7.46
CA GLU A 169 -14.48 -6.67 6.12
C GLU A 169 -13.65 -5.97 5.04
N ALA A 170 -13.48 -4.66 5.15
CA ALA A 170 -12.68 -3.86 4.23
C ALA A 170 -11.20 -4.26 4.25
N ALA A 171 -10.64 -4.43 5.46
CA ALA A 171 -9.27 -4.88 5.63
C ALA A 171 -9.06 -6.28 5.01
N ALA A 172 -9.97 -7.22 5.25
CA ALA A 172 -9.89 -8.57 4.68
C ALA A 172 -10.00 -8.59 3.15
N ALA A 173 -10.83 -7.72 2.57
CA ALA A 173 -10.93 -7.56 1.12
C ALA A 173 -9.62 -7.03 0.51
N ILE A 174 -9.00 -6.04 1.17
CA ILE A 174 -7.74 -5.43 0.74
C ILE A 174 -6.55 -6.39 0.93
N ASP A 175 -6.53 -7.16 2.03
CA ASP A 175 -5.44 -8.09 2.41
C ASP A 175 -5.43 -9.42 1.65
N GLY A 176 -6.05 -9.45 0.47
CA GLY A 176 -5.93 -10.60 -0.42
C GLY A 176 -6.98 -11.68 -0.21
N GLY A 177 -8.13 -11.36 0.40
CA GLY A 177 -9.32 -12.21 0.32
C GLY A 177 -9.66 -12.62 -1.13
N ALA A 178 -9.29 -11.78 -2.10
CA ALA A 178 -9.51 -12.01 -3.53
C ALA A 178 -8.34 -12.68 -4.29
N TRP A 179 -7.20 -13.01 -3.66
CA TRP A 179 -6.05 -13.62 -4.36
C TRP A 179 -6.14 -15.15 -4.37
N ARG A 180 -7.25 -15.67 -4.88
CA ARG A 180 -7.50 -17.12 -4.99
C ARG A 180 -7.88 -17.43 -6.43
N LEU A 181 -7.34 -18.52 -6.95
CA LEU A 181 -7.70 -19.01 -8.29
C LEU A 181 -9.02 -19.82 -8.23
N PRO A 182 -9.89 -19.73 -9.25
CA PRO A 182 -9.81 -18.78 -10.36
C PRO A 182 -10.06 -17.34 -9.89
N LEU A 183 -9.24 -16.41 -10.38
CA LEU A 183 -9.40 -14.99 -10.06
C LEU A 183 -10.71 -14.48 -10.63
N GLN A 184 -11.49 -13.78 -9.80
CA GLN A 184 -12.64 -13.04 -10.28
C GLN A 184 -12.16 -11.89 -11.18
N PRO A 185 -12.91 -11.53 -12.24
CA PRO A 185 -12.58 -10.37 -13.08
C PRO A 185 -12.37 -9.10 -12.24
N LEU A 186 -11.46 -8.24 -12.70
CA LEU A 186 -11.16 -6.99 -12.02
C LEU A 186 -12.30 -6.00 -12.23
N ALA A 187 -13.26 -5.99 -11.30
CA ALA A 187 -14.37 -5.05 -11.30
C ALA A 187 -13.91 -3.61 -10.98
N ALA A 188 -14.73 -2.64 -11.38
CA ALA A 188 -14.43 -1.21 -11.21
C ALA A 188 -14.36 -0.76 -9.74
N ASP A 189 -14.95 -1.53 -8.81
CA ASP A 189 -15.02 -1.29 -7.37
C ASP A 189 -14.21 -2.33 -6.55
N TYR A 190 -13.28 -3.04 -7.21
CA TYR A 190 -12.47 -4.09 -6.60
C TYR A 190 -11.83 -3.63 -5.29
N ALA A 191 -12.11 -4.35 -4.20
CA ALA A 191 -11.59 -4.08 -2.86
C ALA A 191 -11.70 -2.60 -2.46
N TYR A 192 -12.84 -1.97 -2.76
CA TYR A 192 -13.16 -0.56 -2.46
C TYR A 192 -12.35 0.46 -3.29
N GLU A 193 -11.56 0.02 -4.26
CA GLU A 193 -10.84 0.90 -5.17
C GLU A 193 -11.76 1.32 -6.32
N ALA A 194 -12.24 2.57 -6.28
CA ALA A 194 -13.30 3.10 -7.17
C ALA A 194 -12.90 3.27 -8.66
N HIS A 195 -11.71 2.83 -9.06
CA HIS A 195 -11.31 2.82 -10.45
C HIS A 195 -10.16 1.83 -10.66
N SER A 196 -10.52 0.64 -11.12
CA SER A 196 -9.58 -0.41 -11.49
C SER A 196 -9.42 -0.46 -13.02
N PRO A 197 -8.20 -0.63 -13.56
CA PRO A 197 -7.92 -0.52 -15.00
C PRO A 197 -8.53 -1.63 -15.88
N GLY A 198 -9.37 -2.50 -15.32
CA GLY A 198 -9.76 -3.79 -15.92
C GLY A 198 -8.60 -4.78 -15.94
N ASP A 199 -8.88 -6.03 -16.30
CA ASP A 199 -7.87 -7.07 -16.48
C ASP A 199 -7.92 -7.71 -17.88
N ASP A 200 -6.76 -8.22 -18.29
CA ASP A 200 -6.53 -9.10 -19.42
C ASP A 200 -5.78 -10.31 -18.86
N PRO A 201 -6.49 -11.32 -18.33
CA PRO A 201 -5.89 -12.37 -17.52
C PRO A 201 -4.69 -13.06 -18.17
N GLU A 202 -4.71 -13.26 -19.49
CA GLU A 202 -3.61 -13.86 -20.25
C GLU A 202 -2.39 -12.93 -20.27
N ARG A 203 -2.57 -11.67 -20.69
CA ARG A 203 -1.48 -10.68 -20.71
C ARG A 203 -0.93 -10.39 -19.32
N ASP A 204 -1.80 -10.33 -18.31
CA ASP A 204 -1.42 -10.04 -16.93
C ASP A 204 -0.61 -11.18 -16.31
N ALA A 205 -1.00 -12.43 -16.58
CA ALA A 205 -0.23 -13.60 -16.16
C ALA A 205 1.14 -13.66 -16.87
N LEU A 206 1.18 -13.38 -18.18
CA LEU A 206 2.43 -13.26 -18.94
C LEU A 206 3.34 -12.15 -18.39
N THR A 207 2.77 -11.00 -18.02
CA THR A 207 3.52 -9.87 -17.43
C THR A 207 4.12 -10.25 -16.08
N ALA A 208 3.35 -10.92 -15.23
CA ALA A 208 3.82 -11.44 -13.95
C ALA A 208 4.94 -12.47 -14.14
N ALA A 209 4.76 -13.44 -15.04
CA ALA A 209 5.76 -14.46 -15.36
C ALA A 209 7.06 -13.83 -15.89
N ALA A 210 6.96 -12.89 -16.82
CA ALA A 210 8.11 -12.21 -17.40
C ALA A 210 8.93 -11.46 -16.32
N ARG A 211 8.27 -10.75 -15.39
CA ARG A 211 8.96 -10.07 -14.28
C ARG A 211 9.61 -11.05 -13.30
N LEU A 212 8.92 -12.13 -12.97
CA LEU A 212 9.45 -13.17 -12.09
C LEU A 212 10.70 -13.83 -12.68
N VAL A 213 10.63 -14.26 -13.95
CA VAL A 213 11.72 -14.97 -14.64
C VAL A 213 12.91 -14.04 -14.89
N SER A 214 12.66 -12.84 -15.42
CA SER A 214 13.75 -11.89 -15.75
C SER A 214 14.52 -11.39 -14.53
N ASN A 215 13.88 -11.32 -13.36
CA ASN A 215 14.52 -10.88 -12.12
C ASN A 215 14.79 -12.02 -11.12
N ARG A 216 14.77 -13.29 -11.58
CA ARG A 216 14.98 -14.49 -10.74
C ARG A 216 16.15 -14.36 -9.76
N ALA A 217 17.30 -13.90 -10.24
CA ALA A 217 18.53 -13.79 -9.44
C ALA A 217 18.39 -12.89 -8.20
N ALA A 218 17.49 -11.90 -8.24
CA ALA A 218 17.20 -11.03 -7.09
C ALA A 218 15.92 -11.46 -6.34
N VAL A 219 14.95 -12.07 -7.02
CA VAL A 219 13.69 -12.53 -6.42
C VAL A 219 13.93 -13.69 -5.45
N VAL A 220 14.74 -14.68 -5.81
CA VAL A 220 15.01 -15.85 -4.96
C VAL A 220 15.60 -15.43 -3.60
N PRO A 221 16.72 -14.68 -3.53
CA PRO A 221 17.26 -14.25 -2.25
C PRO A 221 16.30 -13.30 -1.50
N PHE A 222 15.49 -12.51 -2.20
CA PHE A 222 14.48 -11.69 -1.55
C PHE A 222 13.39 -12.54 -0.89
N ALA A 223 12.84 -13.53 -1.59
CA ALA A 223 11.83 -14.45 -1.04
C ALA A 223 12.36 -15.20 0.18
N LEU A 224 13.62 -15.68 0.12
CA LEU A 224 14.30 -16.37 1.22
C LEU A 224 14.44 -15.54 2.50
N ARG A 225 14.23 -14.22 2.46
CA ARG A 225 14.14 -13.42 3.69
C ARG A 225 12.97 -13.86 4.56
N GLY A 226 11.88 -14.35 3.97
CA GLY A 226 10.72 -14.87 4.69
C GLY A 226 11.07 -15.93 5.72
N ALA A 227 11.93 -16.87 5.33
CA ALA A 227 12.39 -17.97 6.16
C ALA A 227 13.60 -17.63 7.07
N SER A 228 14.12 -16.40 7.01
CA SER A 228 15.24 -16.00 7.85
C SER A 228 14.81 -15.78 9.30
N GLN A 229 15.61 -16.28 10.25
CA GLN A 229 15.43 -15.98 11.67
C GLN A 229 16.13 -14.65 12.03
N GLY A 230 15.63 -13.97 13.07
CA GLY A 230 16.43 -12.98 13.82
C GLY A 230 16.42 -11.52 13.32
N ALA A 231 15.58 -11.14 12.34
CA ALA A 231 15.47 -9.73 11.97
C ALA A 231 14.56 -8.96 12.94
N ARG A 232 15.14 -8.00 13.67
CA ARG A 232 14.38 -7.04 14.48
C ARG A 232 13.72 -6.03 13.54
N ARG A 233 12.40 -5.81 13.67
CA ARG A 233 11.69 -4.80 12.88
C ARG A 233 12.26 -3.41 13.18
N THR A 234 12.84 -2.77 12.17
CA THR A 234 13.46 -1.44 12.28
C THR A 234 12.59 -0.32 11.71
N ALA A 235 11.59 -0.65 10.88
CA ALA A 235 10.72 0.31 10.25
C ALA A 235 9.34 0.40 10.94
N ARG A 236 8.67 1.54 10.74
CA ARG A 236 7.29 1.77 11.24
C ARG A 236 6.23 1.13 10.35
N ALA A 237 6.49 0.94 9.06
CA ALA A 237 5.59 0.23 8.16
C ALA A 237 5.63 -1.28 8.44
N HIS A 238 4.49 -1.96 8.36
CA HIS A 238 4.33 -3.34 8.81
C HIS A 238 5.25 -4.31 8.04
N LEU A 239 5.33 -4.16 6.73
CA LEU A 239 6.09 -5.06 5.87
C LEU A 239 7.53 -4.59 5.58
N SER A 240 7.88 -3.36 5.97
CA SER A 240 9.21 -2.80 5.72
C SER A 240 10.26 -3.40 6.65
N ASP A 241 11.26 -4.04 6.06
CA ASP A 241 12.33 -4.75 6.76
C ASP A 241 13.71 -4.51 6.10
N PRO A 242 14.17 -3.25 6.07
CA PRO A 242 15.46 -2.94 5.47
C PRO A 242 16.58 -3.71 6.18
N GLY A 243 17.34 -4.48 5.40
CA GLY A 243 18.49 -5.24 5.88
C GLY A 243 18.18 -6.63 6.45
N ARG A 244 16.95 -7.15 6.31
CA ARG A 244 16.66 -8.56 6.66
C ARG A 244 17.52 -9.52 5.80
N PRO A 245 18.31 -10.43 6.42
CA PRO A 245 19.13 -11.37 5.68
C PRO A 245 18.26 -12.43 4.99
N SER A 246 18.81 -13.08 3.96
CA SER A 246 18.18 -14.22 3.30
C SER A 246 18.52 -15.52 4.04
N ALA A 247 17.57 -16.44 4.15
CA ALA A 247 17.84 -17.81 4.57
C ALA A 247 18.67 -18.56 3.51
N GLN A 248 19.19 -19.72 3.90
CA GLN A 248 19.86 -20.64 2.98
C GLN A 248 18.82 -21.47 2.20
N ASP A 249 19.16 -21.85 0.97
CA ASP A 249 18.36 -22.73 0.11
C ASP A 249 19.25 -23.83 -0.50
N PRO A 250 19.80 -24.73 0.34
CA PRO A 250 20.79 -25.71 -0.10
C PRO A 250 20.26 -26.64 -1.19
N ASP A 251 18.96 -26.94 -1.15
CA ASP A 251 18.30 -27.83 -2.12
C ASP A 251 17.72 -27.08 -3.34
N GLY A 252 17.83 -25.74 -3.38
CA GLY A 252 17.22 -24.92 -4.42
C GLY A 252 15.69 -25.01 -4.46
N ALA A 253 15.05 -25.37 -3.35
CA ALA A 253 13.62 -25.66 -3.27
C ALA A 253 12.78 -24.40 -3.47
N VAL A 254 13.23 -23.25 -2.97
CA VAL A 254 12.50 -21.97 -3.16
C VAL A 254 12.57 -21.53 -4.62
N ASP A 255 13.75 -21.65 -5.23
CA ASP A 255 13.89 -21.34 -6.65
C ASP A 255 13.07 -22.29 -7.54
N ALA A 256 13.09 -23.60 -7.25
CA ALA A 256 12.25 -24.57 -7.95
C ALA A 256 10.76 -24.23 -7.82
N ALA A 257 10.30 -23.86 -6.62
CA ALA A 257 8.91 -23.47 -6.40
C ALA A 257 8.51 -22.20 -7.16
N LEU A 258 9.39 -21.20 -7.24
CA LEU A 258 9.16 -20.00 -8.05
C LEU A 258 9.10 -20.30 -9.56
N ARG A 259 9.84 -21.32 -10.04
CA ARG A 259 9.70 -21.80 -11.42
C ARG A 259 8.37 -22.52 -11.64
N CYS A 260 7.87 -23.29 -10.66
CA CYS A 260 6.52 -23.86 -10.72
C CYS A 260 5.46 -22.75 -10.81
N VAL A 261 5.59 -21.68 -10.03
CA VAL A 261 4.71 -20.50 -10.10
C VAL A 261 4.78 -19.85 -11.48
N ALA A 262 5.99 -19.65 -12.03
CA ALA A 262 6.14 -19.14 -13.40
C ALA A 262 5.51 -20.06 -14.45
N GLY A 263 5.68 -21.38 -14.32
CA GLY A 263 5.05 -22.36 -15.20
C GLY A 263 3.52 -22.30 -15.14
N ALA A 264 2.95 -22.16 -13.93
CA ALA A 264 1.51 -22.00 -13.75
C ALA A 264 0.97 -20.69 -14.33
N LEU A 265 1.73 -19.59 -14.23
CA LEU A 265 1.38 -18.33 -14.89
C LEU A 265 1.41 -18.42 -16.42
N LEU A 266 2.31 -19.24 -16.98
CA LEU A 266 2.46 -19.40 -18.44
C LEU A 266 1.46 -20.39 -19.05
N SER A 267 1.15 -21.47 -18.34
CA SER A 267 0.42 -22.63 -18.89
C SER A 267 -0.88 -22.95 -18.14
N GLY A 268 -1.20 -22.20 -17.09
CA GLY A 268 -2.32 -22.46 -16.18
C GLY A 268 -1.99 -23.51 -15.11
N THR A 269 -2.73 -23.46 -14.00
CA THR A 269 -2.54 -24.36 -12.85
C THR A 269 -2.97 -25.80 -13.09
N GLU A 270 -3.81 -26.05 -14.10
CA GLU A 270 -4.27 -27.39 -14.48
C GLU A 270 -3.15 -28.24 -15.11
N THR A 271 -2.18 -27.58 -15.76
CA THR A 271 -1.08 -28.25 -16.46
C THR A 271 0.24 -28.16 -15.69
N ALA A 272 0.40 -27.12 -14.86
CA ALA A 272 1.61 -26.92 -14.08
C ALA A 272 1.70 -27.88 -12.89
N ALA A 273 2.87 -28.47 -12.70
CA ALA A 273 3.15 -29.24 -11.50
C ALA A 273 3.27 -28.30 -10.28
N ALA A 274 2.49 -28.59 -9.24
CA ALA A 274 2.63 -27.93 -7.95
C ALA A 274 4.05 -28.15 -7.39
N PRO A 275 4.60 -27.19 -6.62
CA PRO A 275 5.91 -27.37 -6.02
C PRO A 275 5.91 -28.57 -5.06
N VAL A 276 6.98 -29.36 -5.12
CA VAL A 276 7.27 -30.46 -4.20
C VAL A 276 8.57 -30.13 -3.47
N ALA A 277 8.58 -30.32 -2.15
CA ALA A 277 9.76 -30.10 -1.33
C ALA A 277 10.40 -31.45 -0.93
N PRO A 278 11.74 -31.52 -0.83
CA PRO A 278 12.45 -32.77 -0.50
C PRO A 278 12.31 -33.19 0.97
N SER A 279 11.84 -32.29 1.83
CA SER A 279 11.60 -32.54 3.25
C SER A 279 10.56 -31.55 3.80
N GLU A 280 10.01 -31.83 4.98
CA GLU A 280 9.08 -30.92 5.65
C GLU A 280 9.74 -29.58 6.00
N GLN A 281 11.01 -29.59 6.41
CA GLN A 281 11.77 -28.37 6.67
C GLN A 281 11.95 -27.51 5.41
N ALA A 282 12.19 -28.15 4.26
CA ALA A 282 12.23 -27.45 2.98
C ALA A 282 10.84 -26.92 2.61
N ALA A 283 9.77 -27.68 2.86
CA ALA A 283 8.40 -27.24 2.62
C ALA A 283 8.06 -25.98 3.44
N ASP A 284 8.43 -25.94 4.72
CA ASP A 284 8.28 -24.76 5.57
C ASP A 284 9.05 -23.55 5.03
N THR A 285 10.29 -23.77 4.60
CA THR A 285 11.14 -22.72 4.01
C THR A 285 10.50 -22.14 2.75
N VAL A 286 9.95 -22.99 1.89
CA VAL A 286 9.22 -22.57 0.68
C VAL A 286 7.94 -21.81 1.06
N ARG A 287 7.10 -22.33 1.96
CA ARG A 287 5.86 -21.67 2.39
C ARG A 287 6.12 -20.28 2.95
N GLN A 288 7.10 -20.14 3.82
CA GLN A 288 7.48 -18.84 4.41
C GLN A 288 8.04 -17.88 3.36
N SER A 289 8.85 -18.38 2.43
CA SER A 289 9.47 -17.55 1.38
C SER A 289 8.45 -17.05 0.36
N LEU A 290 7.54 -17.92 -0.10
CA LEU A 290 6.48 -17.55 -1.04
C LEU A 290 5.46 -16.60 -0.39
N SER A 291 5.09 -16.83 0.88
CA SER A 291 4.20 -15.92 1.62
C SER A 291 4.84 -14.54 1.79
N TYR A 292 6.13 -14.51 2.15
CA TYR A 292 6.88 -13.26 2.27
C TYR A 292 6.94 -12.48 0.96
N MET A 293 7.16 -13.17 -0.16
CA MET A 293 7.16 -12.57 -1.49
C MET A 293 5.77 -12.04 -1.87
N ARG A 294 4.71 -12.85 -1.69
CA ARG A 294 3.31 -12.49 -1.99
C ARG A 294 2.94 -11.16 -1.34
N ASP A 295 3.25 -11.03 -0.05
CA ASP A 295 2.87 -9.86 0.75
C ASP A 295 3.68 -8.61 0.36
N ARG A 296 4.83 -8.74 -0.32
CA ARG A 296 5.74 -7.62 -0.62
C ARG A 296 5.82 -7.27 -2.11
N ILE A 297 4.88 -7.76 -2.92
CA ILE A 297 4.70 -7.28 -4.29
C ILE A 297 4.12 -5.87 -4.20
N CYS A 298 4.86 -4.84 -4.63
CA CYS A 298 4.40 -3.46 -4.61
C CYS A 298 3.75 -3.05 -5.93
N VAL A 299 2.59 -2.40 -5.88
CA VAL A 299 1.96 -1.74 -7.04
C VAL A 299 2.24 -0.24 -6.99
N PRO A 300 2.61 0.42 -8.09
CA PRO A 300 2.90 -0.13 -9.42
C PRO A 300 4.40 -0.41 -9.64
N ARG A 301 5.22 -0.18 -8.62
CA ARG A 301 6.69 -0.25 -8.72
C ARG A 301 7.19 -1.58 -9.26
N ASP A 302 6.61 -2.67 -8.78
CA ASP A 302 7.03 -4.01 -9.15
C ASP A 302 6.16 -4.55 -10.31
N LEU A 303 4.84 -4.42 -10.20
CA LEU A 303 3.86 -4.85 -11.21
C LEU A 303 2.66 -3.89 -11.25
N PRO A 304 1.96 -3.74 -12.40
CA PRO A 304 0.64 -3.15 -12.41
C PRO A 304 -0.34 -4.03 -11.61
N LEU A 305 -1.39 -3.43 -11.05
CA LEU A 305 -2.38 -4.12 -10.20
C LEU A 305 -2.87 -5.46 -10.75
N PRO A 306 -3.36 -5.58 -12.00
CA PRO A 306 -3.92 -6.84 -12.47
C PRO A 306 -2.86 -7.96 -12.56
N ALA A 307 -1.64 -7.67 -13.02
CA ALA A 307 -0.52 -8.62 -12.99
C ALA A 307 -0.07 -8.96 -11.55
N ALA A 308 -0.11 -7.99 -10.63
CA ALA A 308 0.17 -8.26 -9.21
C ALA A 308 -0.84 -9.23 -8.60
N ARG A 309 -2.14 -9.10 -8.92
CA ARG A 309 -3.20 -10.04 -8.50
C ARG A 309 -2.90 -11.45 -9.01
N GLN A 310 -2.52 -11.58 -10.28
CA GLN A 310 -2.13 -12.87 -10.87
C GLN A 310 -0.99 -13.50 -10.08
N LEU A 311 0.12 -12.78 -9.88
CA LEU A 311 1.27 -13.32 -9.15
C LEU A 311 0.91 -13.71 -7.70
N ARG A 312 0.17 -12.86 -6.99
CA ARG A 312 -0.26 -13.14 -5.60
C ARG A 312 -1.15 -14.39 -5.52
N ALA A 313 -2.08 -14.57 -6.46
CA ALA A 313 -2.95 -15.75 -6.52
C ALA A 313 -2.19 -17.04 -6.85
N HIS A 314 -1.23 -16.98 -7.78
CA HIS A 314 -0.40 -18.14 -8.14
C HIS A 314 0.59 -18.52 -7.02
N LEU A 315 1.10 -17.54 -6.27
CA LEU A 315 1.88 -17.81 -5.05
C LEU A 315 1.02 -18.54 -4.01
N ASN A 316 -0.24 -18.13 -3.81
CA ASN A 316 -1.16 -18.83 -2.92
C ASN A 316 -1.46 -20.26 -3.39
N TRP A 317 -1.65 -20.48 -4.70
CA TRP A 317 -1.80 -21.84 -5.26
C TRP A 317 -0.60 -22.72 -4.93
N ALA A 318 0.63 -22.22 -5.15
CA ALA A 318 1.86 -22.94 -4.85
C ALA A 318 2.00 -23.25 -3.34
N ILE A 319 1.68 -22.29 -2.46
CA ILE A 319 1.68 -22.47 -1.01
C ILE A 319 0.69 -23.58 -0.60
N ASN A 320 -0.53 -23.56 -1.15
CA ASN A 320 -1.57 -24.54 -0.82
C ASN A 320 -1.22 -25.95 -1.30
N GLY A 321 -0.57 -26.09 -2.46
CA GLY A 321 -0.09 -27.38 -2.96
C GLY A 321 0.85 -28.08 -1.99
N LEU A 322 1.72 -27.34 -1.31
CA LEU A 322 2.65 -27.88 -0.31
C LEU A 322 1.95 -28.34 0.98
N ILE A 323 0.79 -27.78 1.31
CA ILE A 323 0.01 -28.19 2.50
C ILE A 323 -0.66 -29.55 2.24
N MET A 324 -1.19 -29.74 1.03
CA MET A 324 -1.89 -30.96 0.65
C MET A 324 -0.97 -32.18 0.54
N HIS A 325 0.30 -31.98 0.16
CA HIS A 325 1.27 -33.07 0.04
C HIS A 325 1.96 -33.46 1.36
N GLY A 326 1.92 -32.60 2.39
CA GLY A 326 2.53 -32.88 3.72
C GLY A 326 1.62 -33.63 4.70
N SER A 327 0.37 -33.92 4.32
CA SER A 327 -0.61 -34.63 5.18
C SER A 327 -0.85 -36.09 4.75
N ALA A 328 0.00 -36.63 3.88
CA ALA A 328 -0.07 -37.99 3.34
C ALA A 328 0.98 -38.92 3.97
#